data_AF-A0A1H6E3L2-F1
#
_entry.id   AF-A0A1H6E3L2-F1
#
_cell.length_a   1.000
_cell.length_b   1.000
_cell.length_c   1.000
_cell.angle_alpha   90.00
_cell.angle_beta   90.00
_cell.angle_gamma   90.00
#
_symmetry.space_group_name_H-M   'P 1'
#
loop_
_entity.id
_entity.type
_entity.pdbx_description
1 polymer ?
#
loop_
_entity_poly.entity_id
_entity_poly.type
_entity_poly.pdbx_seq_one_letter_code
_entity_poly.pdbx_strand_id
1 'polypeptide(L)'
;MAALADAEHRLGRELPGALRQLLLECDGMIGHSAVDTVWPVEQIVEQNLLFRTDSSFAQLYMPFDALLFFGDNGGGDQFAFVQTPQRPDIFVWEHETDSRRWVAGDLTDYLGRSLADGSDDWYQ
;
A
#
# COMPACT_ATOMS: atom_id res chain seq x y z
N MET A 1 12.16 8.35 13.29
CA MET A 1 12.86 7.07 13.53
C MET A 1 12.10 6.16 14.51
N ALA A 2 11.74 6.61 15.72
CA ALA A 2 10.99 5.77 16.68
C ALA A 2 9.61 5.32 16.16
N ALA A 3 8.87 6.21 15.47
CA ALA A 3 7.54 5.88 14.92
C ALA A 3 7.58 4.76 13.87
N LEU A 4 8.57 4.74 12.97
CA LEU A 4 8.68 3.69 11.96
C LEU A 4 9.08 2.34 12.57
N ALA A 5 9.97 2.35 13.58
CA ALA A 5 10.33 1.14 14.29
C ALA A 5 9.13 0.55 15.07
N ASP A 6 8.29 1.40 15.66
CA ASP A 6 7.03 0.98 16.29
C ASP A 6 6.04 0.42 15.26
N ALA A 7 5.91 1.06 14.10
CA ALA A 7 5.08 0.56 13.01
C ALA A 7 5.53 -0.82 12.53
N GLU A 8 6.83 -1.02 12.31
CA GLU A 8 7.41 -2.33 11.93
C GLU A 8 7.15 -3.39 13.00
N HIS A 9 7.27 -3.02 14.28
CA HIS A 9 6.96 -3.89 15.40
C HIS A 9 5.48 -4.30 15.40
N ARG A 10 4.55 -3.34 15.27
CA ARG A 10 3.10 -3.59 15.23
C ARG A 10 2.68 -4.42 14.02
N LEU A 11 3.31 -4.19 12.87
CA LEU A 11 3.06 -4.95 11.63
C LEU A 11 3.69 -6.35 11.65
N GLY A 12 4.60 -6.62 12.58
CA GLY A 12 5.37 -7.86 12.67
C GLY A 12 6.31 -8.09 11.48
N ARG A 13 6.69 -7.03 10.77
CA ARG A 13 7.54 -7.07 9.57
C ARG A 13 8.19 -5.72 9.30
N GLU A 14 9.32 -5.74 8.59
CA GLU A 14 10.00 -4.53 8.16
C GLU A 14 9.24 -3.83 7.03
N LEU A 15 9.32 -2.50 6.99
CA LEU A 15 8.83 -1.72 5.87
C LEU A 15 9.82 -1.85 4.69
N PRO A 16 9.35 -2.02 3.44
CA PRO A 16 10.20 -1.97 2.27
C PRO A 16 11.09 -0.73 2.28
N GLY A 17 12.37 -0.88 1.97
CA GLY A 17 13.36 0.19 2.13
C GLY A 17 12.95 1.50 1.44
N ALA A 18 12.38 1.43 0.24
CA ALA A 18 11.89 2.60 -0.49
C ALA A 18 10.73 3.30 0.22
N LEU A 19 9.73 2.55 0.71
CA LEU A 19 8.61 3.09 1.49
C LEU A 19 9.10 3.73 2.79
N ARG A 20 10.02 3.05 3.48
CA ARG A 20 10.62 3.57 4.73
C ARG A 20 11.35 4.89 4.52
N GLN A 21 12.11 5.05 3.42
CA GLN A 21 12.76 6.31 3.10
C GLN A 21 11.72 7.42 2.84
N LEU A 22 10.70 7.14 2.03
CA LEU A 22 9.64 8.11 1.73
C LEU A 22 8.92 8.58 3.01
N LEU A 23 8.56 7.66 3.90
CA LEU A 23 7.90 7.99 5.16
C LEU A 23 8.79 8.79 6.12
N LEU A 24 10.12 8.63 6.06
CA LEU A 24 11.04 9.48 6.83
C LEU A 24 11.10 10.92 6.29
N GLU A 25 10.91 11.09 4.99
CA GLU A 25 11.01 12.39 4.33
C GLU A 25 9.69 13.18 4.42
N CYS A 26 8.55 12.53 4.20
CA CYS A 26 7.26 13.23 4.04
C CYS A 26 6.07 12.60 4.78
N ASP A 27 6.24 11.44 5.45
CA ASP A 27 5.18 10.72 6.17
C ASP A 27 3.86 10.60 5.38
N GLY A 28 3.98 10.19 4.12
CA GLY A 28 2.88 10.06 3.18
C GLY A 28 3.01 11.00 1.98
N MET A 29 2.10 10.85 1.04
CA MET A 29 2.01 11.66 -0.17
C MET A 29 0.57 11.72 -0.68
N ILE A 30 0.08 12.95 -0.84
CA ILE A 30 -1.23 13.23 -1.43
C ILE A 30 -1.08 13.31 -2.95
N GLY A 31 -1.93 12.58 -3.67
CA GLY A 31 -2.03 12.59 -5.13
C GLY A 31 -2.86 13.76 -5.68
N HIS A 32 -3.08 13.76 -7.00
CA HIS A 32 -3.76 14.85 -7.72
C HIS A 32 -5.19 15.10 -7.26
N SER A 33 -5.90 14.04 -6.88
CA SER A 33 -7.31 14.02 -6.49
C SER A 33 -7.54 14.26 -4.99
N ALA A 34 -6.50 14.66 -4.24
CA ALA A 34 -6.50 14.67 -2.78
C ALA A 34 -6.66 13.29 -2.12
N VAL A 35 -6.50 12.22 -2.91
CA VAL A 35 -6.37 10.85 -2.43
C VAL A 35 -4.93 10.58 -2.02
N ASP A 36 -4.73 9.87 -0.92
CA ASP A 36 -3.40 9.50 -0.44
C ASP A 36 -2.77 8.41 -1.32
N THR A 37 -1.98 8.85 -2.30
CA THR A 37 -1.14 7.98 -3.15
C THR A 37 -0.17 7.15 -2.30
N VAL A 38 0.30 7.71 -1.18
CA VAL A 38 0.97 6.97 -0.11
C VAL A 38 0.40 7.45 1.22
N TRP A 39 -0.11 6.53 2.02
CA TRP A 39 -0.64 6.83 3.34
C TRP A 39 0.44 7.27 4.34
N PRO A 40 0.09 8.08 5.34
CA PRO A 40 0.91 8.27 6.54
C PRO A 40 1.16 6.95 7.28
N VAL A 41 2.26 6.87 8.03
CA VAL A 41 2.68 5.61 8.68
C VAL A 41 1.60 5.01 9.58
N GLU A 42 0.86 5.83 10.33
CA GLU A 42 -0.17 5.32 11.24
C GLU A 42 -1.31 4.65 10.46
N GLN A 43 -1.75 5.25 9.35
CA GLN A 43 -2.79 4.68 8.50
C GLN A 43 -2.31 3.39 7.82
N ILE A 44 -1.04 3.30 7.42
CA ILE A 44 -0.45 2.03 6.94
C ILE A 44 -0.62 0.93 7.99
N VAL A 45 -0.32 1.23 9.26
CA VAL A 45 -0.44 0.25 10.34
C VAL A 45 -1.90 -0.12 10.58
N GLU A 46 -2.78 0.86 10.73
CA GLU A 46 -4.20 0.66 11.00
C GLU A 46 -4.88 -0.18 9.90
N GLN A 47 -4.69 0.17 8.63
CA GLN A 47 -5.32 -0.53 7.50
C GLN A 47 -4.81 -1.96 7.36
N ASN A 48 -3.49 -2.19 7.47
CA ASN A 48 -2.95 -3.55 7.37
C ASN A 48 -3.41 -4.44 8.54
N LEU A 49 -3.54 -3.89 9.75
CA LEU A 49 -4.07 -4.64 10.88
C LEU A 49 -5.55 -4.94 10.69
N LEU A 50 -6.35 -3.97 10.24
CA LEU A 50 -7.77 -4.16 9.91
C LEU A 50 -7.95 -5.30 8.90
N PHE A 51 -7.30 -5.22 7.73
CA PHE A 51 -7.43 -6.23 6.67
C PHE A 51 -7.02 -7.64 7.10
N ARG A 52 -6.06 -7.77 8.02
CA ARG A 52 -5.58 -9.08 8.51
C ARG A 52 -6.41 -9.65 9.65
N THR A 53 -7.05 -8.81 10.46
CA THR A 53 -7.69 -9.25 11.72
C THR A 53 -9.21 -9.27 11.66
N ASP A 54 -9.82 -8.49 10.78
CA ASP A 54 -11.26 -8.49 10.62
C ASP A 54 -11.72 -9.74 9.86
N SER A 55 -12.47 -10.58 10.56
CA SER A 55 -12.97 -11.86 10.07
C SER A 55 -13.90 -11.74 8.85
N SER A 56 -14.47 -10.56 8.59
CA SER A 56 -15.30 -10.33 7.40
C SER A 56 -14.46 -10.33 6.12
N PHE A 57 -13.24 -9.76 6.15
CA PHE A 57 -12.32 -9.79 5.02
C PHE A 57 -11.86 -11.20 4.70
N ALA A 58 -11.54 -12.00 5.73
CA ALA A 58 -11.13 -13.40 5.55
C ALA A 58 -12.23 -14.31 4.96
N GLN A 59 -13.50 -13.91 5.04
CA GLN A 59 -14.62 -14.63 4.43
C GLN A 59 -14.84 -14.26 2.96
N LEU A 60 -14.40 -13.07 2.55
CA LEU A 60 -14.66 -12.50 1.22
C LEU A 60 -13.45 -12.59 0.29
N TYR A 61 -12.23 -12.54 0.85
CA TYR A 61 -11.01 -12.32 0.09
C TYR A 61 -9.94 -13.37 0.38
N MET A 62 -9.03 -13.55 -0.58
CA MET A 62 -7.81 -14.30 -0.32
C MET A 62 -6.97 -13.64 0.79
N PRO A 63 -6.15 -14.41 1.52
CA PRO A 63 -5.34 -13.88 2.60
C PRO A 63 -4.39 -12.76 2.15
N PHE A 64 -4.24 -11.74 3.01
CA PHE A 64 -3.39 -10.58 2.76
C PHE A 64 -1.98 -10.70 3.34
N ASP A 65 -1.61 -11.85 3.91
CA ASP A 65 -0.32 -12.06 4.59
C ASP A 65 0.90 -11.76 3.71
N ALA A 66 0.78 -12.01 2.41
CA ALA A 66 1.82 -11.77 1.42
C ALA A 66 1.92 -10.31 0.96
N LEU A 67 1.04 -9.43 1.43
CA LEU A 67 0.95 -8.03 1.02
C LEU A 67 1.22 -7.07 2.18
N LEU A 68 1.74 -5.90 1.84
CA LEU A 68 1.80 -4.72 2.70
C LEU A 68 1.17 -3.55 1.95
N PHE A 69 -0.03 -3.16 2.35
CA PHE A 69 -0.74 -2.03 1.75
C PHE A 69 -0.14 -0.70 2.18
N PHE A 70 -0.12 0.28 1.29
CA PHE A 70 0.51 1.58 1.56
C PHE A 70 -0.21 2.79 0.96
N GLY A 71 -1.27 2.60 0.17
CA GLY A 71 -2.00 3.68 -0.48
C GLY A 71 -3.26 3.15 -1.16
N ASP A 72 -4.13 4.07 -1.61
CA ASP A 72 -5.37 3.74 -2.32
C ASP A 72 -5.63 4.71 -3.48
N ASN A 73 -6.68 4.43 -4.24
CA ASN A 73 -7.16 5.29 -5.34
C ASN A 73 -8.42 6.10 -4.96
N GLY A 74 -8.85 6.09 -3.69
CA GLY A 74 -10.08 6.74 -3.22
C GLY A 74 -11.38 6.02 -3.63
N GLY A 75 -11.30 5.07 -4.58
CA GLY A 75 -12.40 4.23 -5.06
C GLY A 75 -12.50 2.87 -4.36
N GLY A 76 -11.59 2.59 -3.41
CA GLY A 76 -11.56 1.34 -2.63
C GLY A 76 -10.46 0.37 -3.05
N ASP A 77 -9.82 0.58 -4.20
CA ASP A 77 -8.67 -0.21 -4.62
C ASP A 77 -7.41 0.21 -3.87
N GLN A 78 -6.62 -0.78 -3.50
CA GLN A 78 -5.49 -0.60 -2.58
C GLN A 78 -4.19 -1.03 -3.23
N PHE A 79 -3.13 -0.24 -3.04
CA PHE A 79 -1.79 -0.54 -3.54
C PHE A 79 -0.93 -1.18 -2.45
N ALA A 80 -0.19 -2.22 -2.84
CA ALA A 80 0.61 -3.01 -1.92
C ALA A 80 1.96 -3.43 -2.49
N PHE A 81 2.95 -3.49 -1.60
CA PHE A 81 4.18 -4.23 -1.83
C PHE A 81 3.94 -5.72 -1.62
N VAL A 82 4.66 -6.54 -2.40
CA VAL A 82 4.72 -7.99 -2.17
C VAL A 82 5.82 -8.32 -1.16
N GLN A 83 5.43 -9.01 -0.10
CA GLN A 83 6.29 -9.38 1.03
C GLN A 83 6.72 -10.86 1.00
N THR A 84 6.00 -11.72 0.28
CA THR A 84 6.28 -13.16 0.21
C THR A 84 6.18 -13.70 -1.22
N PRO A 85 7.30 -13.92 -1.93
CA PRO A 85 8.65 -13.47 -1.57
C PRO A 85 8.76 -11.94 -1.65
N GLN A 86 9.62 -11.36 -0.82
CA GLN A 86 9.85 -9.92 -0.84
C GLN A 86 10.44 -9.48 -2.19
N ARG A 87 9.78 -8.52 -2.83
CA ARG A 87 10.19 -7.96 -4.12
C ARG A 87 9.71 -6.51 -4.23
N PRO A 88 10.33 -5.69 -5.09
CA PRO A 88 10.00 -4.27 -5.17
C PRO A 88 8.63 -4.01 -5.82
N ASP A 89 8.09 -4.99 -6.54
CA ASP A 89 6.86 -4.86 -7.32
C ASP A 89 5.68 -4.34 -6.50
N ILE A 90 4.92 -3.46 -7.14
CA ILE A 90 3.69 -2.88 -6.63
C ILE A 90 2.51 -3.56 -7.31
N PHE A 91 1.58 -4.03 -6.49
CA PHE A 91 0.33 -4.62 -6.93
C PHE A 91 -0.82 -3.72 -6.52
N VAL A 92 -1.89 -3.72 -7.33
CA VAL A 92 -3.20 -3.25 -6.91
C VAL A 92 -4.04 -4.46 -6.49
N TRP A 93 -4.76 -4.32 -5.39
CA TRP A 93 -5.88 -5.18 -5.02
C TRP A 93 -7.18 -4.46 -5.40
N GLU A 94 -7.94 -5.08 -6.28
CA GLU A 94 -9.27 -4.61 -6.69
C GLU A 94 -10.31 -5.22 -5.77
N HIS A 95 -10.92 -4.38 -4.94
CA HIS A 95 -11.72 -4.84 -3.81
C HIS A 95 -13.05 -5.51 -4.23
N GLU A 96 -13.57 -5.19 -5.41
CA GLU A 96 -14.83 -5.77 -5.92
C GLU A 96 -14.67 -7.21 -6.41
N THR A 97 -13.52 -7.53 -7.01
CA THR A 97 -13.28 -8.82 -7.68
C THR A 97 -12.26 -9.70 -6.95
N ASP A 98 -11.66 -9.18 -5.89
CA ASP A 98 -10.49 -9.74 -5.20
C ASP A 98 -9.28 -9.97 -6.13
N SER A 99 -9.23 -9.28 -7.28
CA SER A 99 -8.11 -9.40 -8.21
C SER A 99 -6.85 -8.73 -7.64
N ARG A 100 -5.69 -9.32 -7.93
CA ARG A 100 -4.37 -8.78 -7.54
C ARG A 100 -3.52 -8.68 -8.79
N ARG A 101 -3.29 -7.46 -9.27
CA ARG A 101 -2.61 -7.20 -10.55
C ARG A 101 -1.33 -6.41 -10.32
N TRP A 102 -0.29 -6.74 -11.08
CA TRP A 102 0.94 -5.96 -11.11
C TRP A 102 0.67 -4.61 -11.78
N VAL A 103 1.14 -3.50 -11.18
CA VAL A 103 0.93 -2.14 -11.71
C VAL A 103 2.22 -1.35 -11.89
N ALA A 104 3.27 -1.66 -11.11
CA ALA A 104 4.58 -1.02 -11.24
C ALA A 104 5.70 -1.94 -10.74
N GLY A 105 6.91 -1.77 -11.28
CA GLY A 105 8.07 -2.57 -10.91
C GLY A 105 8.69 -2.20 -9.56
N ASP A 106 8.48 -0.97 -9.10
CA ASP A 106 8.92 -0.46 -7.81
C ASP A 106 8.14 0.80 -7.41
N LEU A 107 8.46 1.37 -6.24
CA LEU A 107 7.82 2.59 -5.73
C LEU A 107 8.09 3.81 -6.62
N THR A 108 9.26 3.90 -7.26
CA THR A 108 9.58 5.04 -8.12
C THR A 108 8.78 5.00 -9.41
N ASP A 109 8.65 3.83 -10.03
CA ASP A 109 7.78 3.58 -11.18
C ASP A 109 6.31 3.86 -10.83
N TYR A 110 5.85 3.39 -9.66
CA TYR A 110 4.51 3.67 -9.15
C TYR A 110 4.24 5.18 -9.05
N LEU A 111 5.08 5.91 -8.33
CA LEU A 111 4.94 7.36 -8.15
C LEU A 111 5.04 8.11 -9.48
N GLY A 112 5.94 7.67 -10.36
CA GLY A 112 6.09 8.26 -11.69
C GLY A 112 4.82 8.15 -12.53
N ARG A 113 4.08 7.04 -12.43
CA ARG A 113 2.81 6.84 -13.14
C ARG A 113 1.66 7.54 -12.45
N SER A 114 1.51 7.35 -11.14
CA SER A 114 0.40 7.89 -10.35
C SER A 114 0.40 9.42 -10.28
N LEU A 115 1.56 10.05 -10.46
CA LEU A 115 1.70 11.51 -10.49
C LEU A 115 1.77 12.09 -11.91
N ALA A 116 1.91 11.26 -12.94
CA ALA A 116 1.94 11.75 -14.32
C ALA A 116 0.53 11.87 -14.91
N ASP A 117 -0.34 10.91 -14.59
CA ASP A 117 -1.73 10.92 -15.03
C ASP A 117 -2.58 11.66 -13.99
N GLY A 118 -3.36 12.66 -14.42
CA GLY A 118 -4.26 13.41 -13.53
C GLY A 118 -5.51 12.62 -13.15
N SER A 119 -5.54 11.31 -13.46
CA SER A 119 -6.65 10.39 -13.25
C SER A 119 -6.29 9.38 -12.18
N ASP A 120 -7.27 9.07 -11.32
CA ASP A 120 -7.16 8.01 -10.32
C ASP A 120 -7.17 6.59 -10.94
N ASP A 121 -7.46 6.47 -12.25
CA ASP A 121 -7.57 5.20 -12.99
C ASP A 121 -6.29 4.81 -13.76
N TRP A 122 -5.15 5.47 -13.49
CA TRP A 122 -3.88 5.28 -14.22
C TRP A 122 -3.35 3.82 -14.26
N TYR A 123 -3.86 2.97 -13.38
CA TYR A 123 -3.45 1.57 -13.18
C TYR A 123 -4.38 0.55 -13.86
N GLN A 124 -5.42 1.02 -14.55
CA GLN A 124 -6.37 0.21 -15.32
C GLN A 124 -5.79 -0.21 -16.68
#